data_AF-A0A952YT37-F1
#
_entry.id   AF-A0A952YT37-F1
#
_cell.length_a   1.000
_cell.length_b   1.000
_cell.length_c   1.000
_cell.angle_alpha   90.00
_cell.angle_beta   90.00
_cell.angle_gamma   90.00
#
_symmetry.space_group_name_H-M   'P 1'
#
loop_
_entity.id
_entity.type
_entity.pdbx_description
1 polymer ?
#
loop_
_entity_poly.entity_id
_entity_poly.type
_entity_poly.pdbx_seq_one_letter_code
_entity_poly.pdbx_strand_id
1 'polypeptide(L)'
;MRFAGTGCIAAVALAALAACAQVPAPGPAHRRGAAPAPAPKLAPPPGGHAAFPCLGRTLPCGSIATRRPVAKVLDGPLAGDADRGRRIAHARDKGNCLACHAMRGGTQPGTRGPDLTHYGSTGRSDADTYAAVYDMRTRHADTLMPPFGTNAILRDQEIRDVVAYLQASR
;
A
#
# COMPACT_ATOMS: atom_id res chain seq x y z
N MET A 1 35.44 78.69 17.38
CA MET A 1 34.35 79.17 18.27
C MET A 1 33.21 78.14 18.11
N ARG A 2 32.98 77.19 19.04
CA ARG A 2 32.17 77.26 20.29
C ARG A 2 30.83 77.99 20.04
N PHE A 3 29.61 77.48 20.21
CA PHE A 3 28.91 76.63 21.20
C PHE A 3 27.76 75.87 20.47
N ALA A 4 27.35 74.61 20.75
CA ALA A 4 26.74 73.99 21.93
C ALA A 4 25.23 74.27 22.15
N GLY A 5 24.47 73.19 22.38
CA GLY A 5 23.12 73.14 22.96
C GLY A 5 21.96 72.98 21.96
N THR A 6 20.87 72.25 22.17
CA THR A 6 20.40 71.45 23.32
C THR A 6 19.23 70.58 22.83
N GLY A 7 19.17 69.32 23.30
CA GLY A 7 18.00 68.46 23.52
C GLY A 7 16.73 68.52 22.65
N CYS A 8 16.38 67.37 22.08
CA CYS A 8 15.06 66.77 22.33
C CYS A 8 15.11 65.26 22.05
N ILE A 9 15.01 64.48 23.12
CA ILE A 9 14.87 63.02 23.10
C ILE A 9 13.41 62.75 22.70
N ALA A 10 13.17 62.38 21.44
CA ALA A 10 11.90 61.81 21.03
C ALA A 10 12.03 60.29 21.06
N ALA A 11 11.42 59.69 22.09
CA ALA A 11 11.29 58.26 22.26
C ALA A 11 10.60 57.64 21.03
N VAL A 12 11.35 56.89 20.22
CA VAL A 12 10.75 56.01 19.21
C VAL A 12 10.29 54.76 19.95
N ALA A 13 8.99 54.73 20.22
CA ALA A 13 8.31 53.63 20.87
C ALA A 13 8.51 52.32 20.07
N LEU A 14 8.94 51.29 20.79
CA LEU A 14 9.07 49.91 20.35
C LEU A 14 7.67 49.35 20.07
N ALA A 15 7.23 49.38 18.81
CA ALA A 15 6.00 48.70 18.39
C ALA A 15 6.29 47.21 18.14
N ALA A 16 6.31 46.43 19.22
CA ALA A 16 6.07 44.99 19.17
C ALA A 16 4.55 44.72 19.26
N LEU A 17 4.11 43.58 18.71
CA LEU A 17 2.72 43.05 18.63
C LEU A 17 2.00 43.49 17.32
N ALA A 18 1.44 42.64 16.47
CA ALA A 18 1.16 41.21 16.53
C ALA A 18 0.96 40.70 15.09
N ALA A 19 1.83 39.81 14.60
CA ALA A 19 1.54 39.01 13.43
C ALA A 19 0.74 37.78 13.88
N CYS A 20 -0.56 37.96 14.09
CA CYS A 20 -1.47 36.83 14.24
C CYS A 20 -1.47 36.06 12.91
N ALA A 21 -1.03 34.81 12.98
CA ALA A 21 -1.10 33.83 11.92
C ALA A 21 -2.49 33.85 11.26
N GLN A 22 -2.55 34.11 9.95
CA GLN A 22 -3.72 33.72 9.16
C GLN A 22 -3.70 32.19 9.04
N VAL A 23 -4.36 31.53 9.98
CA VAL A 23 -4.77 30.14 9.81
C VAL A 23 -5.81 30.13 8.69
N PRO A 24 -5.62 29.39 7.59
CA PRO A 24 -6.62 29.30 6.53
C PRO A 24 -7.92 28.74 7.12
N ALA A 25 -9.05 29.31 6.68
CA ALA A 25 -10.37 28.86 7.11
C ALA A 25 -10.55 27.36 6.89
N PRO A 26 -11.16 26.62 7.83
CA PRO A 26 -11.44 25.22 7.63
C PRO A 26 -12.31 25.02 6.38
N GLY A 27 -11.86 24.15 5.47
CA GLY A 27 -12.65 23.72 4.32
C GLY A 27 -13.98 23.08 4.76
N PRO A 28 -14.94 22.92 3.83
CA PRO A 28 -16.23 22.35 4.15
C PRO A 28 -16.05 20.98 4.83
N ALA A 29 -16.66 20.82 6.00
CA ALA A 29 -16.64 19.57 6.73
C ALA A 29 -17.12 18.44 5.80
N HIS A 30 -16.29 17.43 5.57
CA HIS A 30 -16.74 16.19 4.96
C HIS A 30 -17.96 15.72 5.74
N ARG A 31 -19.11 15.64 5.07
CA ARG A 31 -20.33 15.07 5.67
C ARG A 31 -19.95 13.68 6.16
N ARG A 32 -19.89 13.51 7.48
CA ARG A 32 -19.78 12.18 8.08
C ARG A 32 -21.03 11.43 7.62
N GLY A 33 -20.86 10.51 6.67
CA GLY A 33 -21.90 9.54 6.37
C GLY A 33 -22.28 8.85 7.66
N ALA A 34 -23.57 8.49 7.79
CA ALA A 34 -24.01 7.67 8.92
C ALA A 34 -23.09 6.45 9.02
N ALA A 35 -22.61 6.15 10.23
CA ALA A 35 -21.86 4.94 10.46
C ALA A 35 -22.70 3.76 9.96
N PRO A 36 -22.13 2.83 9.17
CA PRO A 36 -22.87 1.64 8.78
C PRO A 36 -23.36 0.94 10.04
N ALA A 37 -24.58 0.40 9.99
CA ALA A 37 -25.12 -0.39 11.08
C ALA A 37 -24.10 -1.46 11.51
N PRO A 38 -23.96 -1.74 12.81
CA PRO A 38 -23.03 -2.76 13.27
C PRO A 38 -23.31 -4.06 12.52
N ALA A 39 -22.26 -4.66 11.96
CA ALA A 39 -22.38 -5.94 11.30
C ALA A 39 -23.09 -6.93 12.25
N PRO A 40 -24.01 -7.76 11.75
CA PRO A 40 -24.67 -8.76 12.58
C PRO A 40 -23.60 -9.60 13.27
N LYS A 41 -23.74 -9.79 14.58
CA LYS A 41 -22.86 -10.71 15.33
C LYS A 41 -23.06 -12.10 14.74
N LEU A 42 -22.16 -12.52 13.86
CA LEU A 42 -22.15 -13.89 13.37
C LEU A 42 -21.97 -14.81 14.58
N ALA A 43 -22.83 -15.81 14.69
CA ALA A 43 -22.61 -16.89 15.63
C ALA A 43 -21.25 -17.55 15.33
N PRO A 44 -20.48 -17.95 16.36
CA PRO A 44 -19.27 -18.70 16.12
C PRO A 44 -19.59 -19.98 15.33
N PRO A 45 -18.68 -20.41 14.44
CA PRO A 45 -18.90 -21.62 13.65
C PRO A 45 -19.03 -22.85 14.56
N PRO A 46 -19.70 -23.93 14.10
CA PRO A 46 -19.82 -25.17 14.87
C PRO A 46 -18.42 -25.69 15.26
N GLY A 47 -18.21 -26.00 16.54
CA GLY A 47 -16.88 -26.38 17.07
C GLY A 47 -16.00 -25.19 17.50
N GLY A 48 -16.51 -23.96 17.47
CA GLY A 48 -15.78 -22.77 17.87
C GLY A 48 -14.58 -22.46 16.95
N HIS A 49 -13.62 -21.69 17.45
CA HIS A 49 -12.41 -21.34 16.70
C HIS A 49 -11.41 -22.51 16.58
N ALA A 50 -11.69 -23.67 17.18
CA ALA A 50 -10.85 -24.86 17.07
C ALA A 50 -10.76 -25.35 15.61
N ALA A 51 -11.83 -25.16 14.82
CA ALA A 51 -11.84 -25.42 13.38
C ALA A 51 -11.12 -24.35 12.54
N PHE A 52 -10.78 -23.20 13.15
CA PHE A 52 -10.14 -22.04 12.51
C PHE A 52 -8.91 -21.63 13.34
N PRO A 53 -7.81 -22.39 13.29
CA PRO A 53 -6.65 -22.20 14.17
C PRO A 53 -6.04 -20.79 14.12
N CYS A 54 -6.24 -20.03 13.04
CA CYS A 54 -5.88 -18.62 12.92
C CYS A 54 -6.72 -17.65 13.79
N LEU A 55 -7.82 -18.10 14.39
CA LEU A 55 -8.66 -17.35 15.33
C LEU A 55 -8.46 -17.83 16.79
N GLY A 56 -7.65 -18.87 17.01
CA GLY A 56 -7.33 -19.39 18.34
C GLY A 56 -6.27 -18.53 19.05
N ARG A 57 -6.61 -17.96 20.21
CA ARG A 57 -5.66 -17.20 21.05
C ARG A 57 -4.81 -18.07 21.99
N THR A 58 -5.05 -19.39 21.96
CA THR A 58 -4.44 -20.38 22.85
C THR A 58 -3.27 -21.10 22.22
N LEU A 59 -3.04 -20.92 20.91
CA LEU A 59 -1.88 -21.49 20.23
C LEU A 59 -0.61 -20.68 20.55
N PRO A 60 0.55 -21.33 20.73
CA PRO A 60 1.82 -20.62 20.85
C PRO A 60 2.04 -19.71 19.64
N CYS A 61 2.65 -18.54 19.85
CA CYS A 61 3.04 -17.63 18.77
C CYS A 61 3.79 -18.42 17.67
N GLY A 62 3.41 -18.22 16.41
CA GLY A 62 3.99 -18.95 15.27
C GLY A 62 3.35 -20.31 14.97
N SER A 63 2.39 -20.78 15.78
CA SER A 63 1.66 -22.04 15.53
C SER A 63 0.39 -21.85 14.69
N ILE A 64 0.15 -20.65 14.19
CA ILE A 64 -0.96 -20.38 13.25
C ILE A 64 -0.65 -21.15 11.96
N ALA A 65 -1.53 -22.09 11.61
CA ALA A 65 -1.47 -22.80 10.34
C ALA A 65 -1.66 -21.80 9.19
N THR A 66 -0.56 -21.27 8.66
CA THR A 66 -0.57 -20.51 7.41
C THR A 66 -0.54 -21.49 6.25
N ARG A 67 -1.19 -21.15 5.13
CA ARG A 67 -1.07 -21.95 3.90
C ARG A 67 0.41 -22.05 3.55
N ARG A 68 0.91 -23.27 3.35
CA ARG A 68 2.31 -23.52 2.97
C ARG A 68 2.69 -22.67 1.74
N PRO A 69 3.89 -22.06 1.71
CA PRO A 69 4.38 -21.40 0.51
C PRO A 69 4.38 -22.35 -0.69
N VAL A 70 3.94 -21.85 -1.84
CA VAL A 70 3.85 -22.65 -3.08
C VAL A 70 4.76 -22.06 -4.14
N ALA A 71 5.77 -22.83 -4.57
CA ALA A 71 6.62 -22.47 -5.69
C ALA A 71 5.92 -22.84 -7.01
N LYS A 72 4.99 -21.99 -7.44
CA LYS A 72 4.25 -22.21 -8.69
C LYS A 72 5.12 -21.87 -9.90
N VAL A 73 5.22 -22.81 -10.82
CA VAL A 73 5.85 -22.63 -12.14
C VAL A 73 4.81 -22.08 -13.12
N LEU A 74 5.26 -21.20 -14.02
CA LEU A 74 4.44 -20.70 -15.11
C LEU A 74 4.20 -21.84 -16.12
N ASP A 75 2.95 -22.27 -16.26
CA ASP A 75 2.57 -23.30 -17.24
C ASP A 75 2.32 -22.64 -18.60
N GLY A 76 3.05 -23.06 -19.64
CA GLY A 76 2.89 -22.55 -21.00
C GLY A 76 3.35 -21.09 -21.19
N PRO A 77 2.98 -20.44 -22.31
CA PRO A 77 3.33 -19.05 -22.56
C PRO A 77 2.63 -18.12 -21.56
N LEU A 78 3.21 -16.94 -21.28
CA LEU A 78 2.62 -15.98 -20.34
C LEU A 78 1.17 -15.64 -20.71
N ALA A 79 0.92 -15.31 -21.98
CA ALA A 79 -0.41 -15.04 -22.53
C ALA A 79 -1.24 -14.04 -21.67
N GLY A 80 -0.58 -13.02 -21.12
CA GLY A 80 -1.19 -11.97 -20.32
C GLY A 80 -1.52 -10.71 -21.11
N ASP A 81 -2.48 -9.94 -20.62
CA ASP A 81 -2.88 -8.63 -21.15
C ASP A 81 -2.39 -7.52 -20.20
N ALA A 82 -1.47 -6.68 -20.66
CA ALA A 82 -0.85 -5.64 -19.84
C ALA A 82 -1.83 -4.55 -19.38
N ASP A 83 -2.84 -4.21 -20.19
CA ASP A 83 -3.83 -3.20 -19.80
C ASP A 83 -4.78 -3.73 -18.73
N ARG A 84 -5.19 -5.00 -18.87
CA ARG A 84 -5.96 -5.70 -17.83
C ARG A 84 -5.13 -5.87 -16.56
N GLY A 85 -3.85 -6.19 -16.71
CA GLY A 85 -2.88 -6.30 -15.62
C GLY A 85 -2.74 -5.02 -14.82
N ARG A 86 -2.60 -3.88 -15.51
CA ARG A 86 -2.57 -2.56 -14.86
C ARG A 86 -3.82 -2.32 -14.01
N ARG A 87 -5.01 -2.58 -14.57
CA ARG A 87 -6.29 -2.40 -13.85
C ARG A 87 -6.34 -3.28 -12.60
N ILE A 88 -5.95 -4.55 -12.70
CA ILE A 88 -5.91 -5.48 -11.56
C ILE A 88 -4.90 -5.02 -10.50
N ALA A 89 -3.70 -4.63 -10.92
CA ALA A 89 -2.64 -4.20 -10.02
C ALA A 89 -3.02 -2.92 -9.26
N HIS A 90 -3.73 -1.99 -9.90
CA HIS A 90 -4.11 -0.71 -9.29
C HIS A 90 -5.43 -0.76 -8.51
N ALA A 91 -6.26 -1.79 -8.72
CA ALA A 91 -7.55 -1.94 -8.07
C ALA A 91 -7.41 -2.35 -6.60
N ARG A 92 -8.04 -1.58 -5.69
CA ARG A 92 -7.99 -1.76 -4.23
C ARG A 92 -8.66 -3.06 -3.75
N ASP A 93 -9.64 -3.54 -4.50
CA ASP A 93 -10.41 -4.77 -4.26
C ASP A 93 -9.83 -5.99 -4.97
N LYS A 94 -8.68 -5.84 -5.63
CA LYS A 94 -7.96 -6.90 -6.35
C LYS A 94 -6.50 -6.97 -5.92
N GLY A 95 -5.56 -6.59 -6.80
CA GLY A 95 -4.13 -6.70 -6.54
C GLY A 95 -3.62 -5.68 -5.52
N ASN A 96 -4.22 -4.47 -5.51
CA ASN A 96 -3.88 -3.37 -4.61
C ASN A 96 -2.36 -3.13 -4.48
N CYS A 97 -1.61 -3.33 -5.56
CA CYS A 97 -0.15 -3.34 -5.56
C CYS A 97 0.41 -1.95 -5.21
N LEU A 98 -0.31 -0.90 -5.61
CA LEU A 98 0.05 0.50 -5.29
C LEU A 98 0.04 0.80 -3.79
N ALA A 99 -0.64 0.00 -2.95
CA ALA A 99 -0.58 0.19 -1.50
C ALA A 99 0.84 -0.01 -0.94
N CYS A 100 1.72 -0.71 -1.67
CA CYS A 100 3.09 -0.97 -1.23
C CYS A 100 4.16 -0.53 -2.24
N HIS A 101 3.85 -0.46 -3.53
CA HIS A 101 4.83 -0.23 -4.59
C HIS A 101 4.54 1.05 -5.38
N ALA A 102 5.61 1.72 -5.81
CA ALA A 102 5.55 2.61 -6.97
C ALA A 102 5.47 1.78 -8.25
N MET A 103 4.61 2.18 -9.18
CA MET A 103 4.39 1.46 -10.45
C MET A 103 4.03 2.45 -11.56
N ARG A 104 4.38 2.09 -12.81
CA ARG A 104 4.17 2.92 -14.00
C ARG A 104 2.69 3.29 -14.21
N GLY A 105 2.39 4.59 -14.21
CA GLY A 105 1.02 5.08 -14.39
C GLY A 105 0.11 4.91 -13.17
N GLY A 106 0.66 4.52 -12.01
CA GLY A 106 -0.04 4.53 -10.73
C GLY A 106 -0.02 5.92 -10.08
N THR A 107 -0.97 6.18 -9.20
CA THR A 107 -0.99 7.39 -8.35
C THR A 107 -1.05 6.98 -6.88
N GLN A 108 -0.51 7.83 -5.99
CA GLN A 108 -0.45 7.57 -4.54
C GLN A 108 0.23 6.24 -4.18
N PRO A 109 1.47 6.01 -4.65
CA PRO A 109 2.18 4.77 -4.35
C PRO A 109 2.60 4.70 -2.88
N GLY A 110 2.59 3.49 -2.33
CA GLY A 110 3.25 3.15 -1.08
C GLY A 110 4.76 2.96 -1.27
N THR A 111 5.47 2.87 -0.15
CA THR A 111 6.94 2.76 -0.09
C THR A 111 7.42 1.52 0.70
N ARG A 112 6.49 0.61 1.02
CA ARG A 112 6.77 -0.61 1.80
C ARG A 112 7.48 -1.67 0.97
N GLY A 113 7.19 -1.73 -0.33
CA GLY A 113 7.84 -2.61 -1.29
C GLY A 113 8.80 -1.83 -2.21
N PRO A 114 9.62 -2.55 -3.00
CA PRO A 114 10.50 -1.93 -4.00
C PRO A 114 9.72 -1.15 -5.07
N ASP A 115 10.40 -0.20 -5.71
CA ASP A 115 9.86 0.49 -6.90
C ASP A 115 9.80 -0.48 -8.09
N LEU A 116 8.64 -0.57 -8.73
CA LEU A 116 8.35 -1.42 -9.89
C LEU A 116 8.08 -0.60 -11.17
N THR A 117 8.34 0.71 -11.16
CA THR A 117 8.08 1.61 -12.28
C THR A 117 8.82 1.20 -13.56
N HIS A 118 10.01 0.63 -13.42
CA HIS A 118 10.84 0.12 -14.52
C HIS A 118 11.12 -1.39 -14.40
N TYR A 119 10.15 -2.16 -13.90
CA TYR A 119 10.35 -3.58 -13.62
C TYR A 119 10.78 -4.39 -14.85
N GLY A 120 10.20 -4.11 -16.02
CA GLY A 120 10.55 -4.80 -17.27
C GLY A 120 12.01 -4.61 -17.69
N SER A 121 12.67 -3.57 -17.17
CA SER A 121 14.09 -3.28 -17.40
C SER A 121 15.04 -4.08 -16.48
N THR A 122 14.50 -4.84 -15.51
CA THR A 122 15.31 -5.69 -14.61
C THR A 122 15.85 -6.96 -15.28
N GLY A 123 15.34 -7.34 -16.46
CA GLY A 123 15.73 -8.54 -17.18
C GLY A 123 15.24 -9.86 -16.57
N ARG A 124 14.33 -9.81 -15.59
CA ARG A 124 13.72 -11.02 -15.01
C ARG A 124 12.79 -11.71 -16.01
N SER A 125 12.80 -13.04 -16.01
CA SER A 125 11.95 -13.83 -16.91
C SER A 125 10.48 -13.80 -16.48
N ASP A 126 9.56 -14.06 -17.41
CA ASP A 126 8.12 -14.15 -17.11
C ASP A 126 7.83 -15.22 -16.05
N ALA A 127 8.52 -16.36 -16.11
CA ALA A 127 8.39 -17.43 -15.13
C ALA A 127 8.85 -16.97 -13.74
N ASP A 128 9.96 -16.22 -13.66
CA ASP A 128 10.44 -15.69 -12.40
C ASP A 128 9.49 -14.63 -11.81
N THR A 129 8.95 -13.76 -12.65
CA THR A 129 8.01 -12.73 -12.21
C THR A 129 6.69 -13.36 -11.78
N TYR A 130 6.18 -14.32 -12.55
CA TYR A 130 4.97 -15.06 -12.22
C TYR A 130 5.09 -15.79 -10.87
N ALA A 131 6.20 -16.51 -10.63
CA ALA A 131 6.42 -17.19 -9.35
C ALA A 131 6.45 -16.21 -8.15
N ALA A 132 7.05 -15.03 -8.33
CA ALA A 132 7.04 -13.97 -7.30
C ALA A 132 5.63 -13.44 -7.02
N VAL A 133 4.86 -13.12 -8.06
CA VAL A 133 3.49 -12.60 -7.90
C VAL A 133 2.58 -13.68 -7.31
N TYR A 134 2.77 -14.95 -7.68
CA TYR A 134 1.99 -16.06 -7.15
C TYR A 134 2.21 -16.25 -5.65
N ASP A 135 3.47 -16.37 -5.21
CA ASP A 135 3.82 -16.52 -3.80
C ASP A 135 5.30 -16.16 -3.52
N MET A 136 5.53 -14.91 -3.08
CA MET A 136 6.87 -14.40 -2.79
C MET A 136 7.51 -15.05 -1.55
N ARG A 137 6.76 -15.79 -0.72
CA ARG A 137 7.30 -16.44 0.48
C ARG A 137 8.30 -17.55 0.17
N THR A 138 8.27 -18.04 -1.07
CA THR A 138 9.25 -19.02 -1.56
C THR A 138 10.64 -18.43 -1.78
N ARG A 139 10.74 -17.10 -1.88
CA ARG A 139 12.00 -16.35 -2.03
C ARG A 139 12.38 -15.59 -0.77
N HIS A 140 11.39 -15.04 -0.07
CA HIS A 140 11.55 -14.32 1.18
C HIS A 140 10.45 -14.74 2.17
N ALA A 141 10.79 -15.64 3.10
CA ALA A 141 9.82 -16.23 4.03
C ALA A 141 9.02 -15.19 4.83
N ASP A 142 9.66 -14.08 5.21
CA ASP A 142 9.08 -13.01 6.03
C ASP A 142 8.50 -11.84 5.21
N THR A 143 8.27 -12.04 3.91
CA THR A 143 7.69 -11.00 3.06
C THR A 143 6.29 -10.57 3.50
N LEU A 144 6.03 -9.27 3.41
CA LEU A 144 4.69 -8.70 3.60
C LEU A 144 3.84 -8.75 2.33
N MET A 145 4.45 -9.10 1.18
CA MET A 145 3.72 -9.24 -0.07
C MET A 145 2.71 -10.39 0.06
N PRO A 146 1.41 -10.14 -0.18
CA PRO A 146 0.41 -11.20 -0.08
C PRO A 146 0.70 -12.35 -1.06
N PRO A 147 0.51 -13.61 -0.66
CA PRO A 147 0.68 -14.74 -1.57
C PRO A 147 -0.57 -14.87 -2.45
N PHE A 148 -0.66 -14.05 -3.51
CA PHE A 148 -1.88 -13.82 -4.29
C PHE A 148 -2.48 -15.10 -4.88
N GLY A 149 -1.64 -15.98 -5.43
CA GLY A 149 -2.08 -17.25 -6.01
C GLY A 149 -2.43 -18.28 -4.95
N THR A 150 -1.54 -18.48 -3.97
CA THR A 150 -1.77 -19.43 -2.87
C THR A 150 -3.03 -19.09 -2.08
N ASN A 151 -3.35 -17.80 -1.92
CA ASN A 151 -4.55 -17.35 -1.22
C ASN A 151 -5.79 -17.22 -2.11
N ALA A 152 -5.68 -17.46 -3.42
CA ALA A 152 -6.74 -17.28 -4.42
C ALA A 152 -7.31 -15.85 -4.44
N ILE A 153 -6.48 -14.84 -4.15
CA ILE A 153 -6.84 -13.42 -4.28
C ILE A 153 -6.96 -13.07 -5.77
N LEU A 154 -6.04 -13.58 -6.58
CA LEU A 154 -6.03 -13.48 -8.03
C LEU A 154 -6.07 -14.87 -8.64
N ARG A 155 -6.85 -15.03 -9.71
CA ARG A 155 -6.84 -16.23 -10.55
C ARG A 155 -5.57 -16.28 -11.39
N ASP A 156 -5.24 -17.47 -11.91
CA ASP A 156 -4.07 -17.69 -12.76
C ASP A 156 -3.95 -16.66 -13.89
N GLN A 157 -5.03 -16.45 -14.65
CA GLN A 157 -5.03 -15.47 -15.73
C GLN A 157 -4.81 -14.03 -15.23
N GLU A 158 -5.41 -13.65 -14.09
CA GLU A 158 -5.22 -12.31 -13.52
C GLU A 158 -3.76 -12.08 -13.10
N ILE A 159 -3.08 -13.12 -12.61
CA ILE A 159 -1.64 -13.07 -12.31
C ILE A 159 -0.84 -12.90 -13.61
N ARG A 160 -1.14 -13.68 -14.66
CA ARG A 160 -0.49 -13.54 -15.98
C ARG A 160 -0.58 -12.13 -16.53
N ASP A 161 -1.74 -11.49 -16.36
CA ASP A 161 -1.96 -10.11 -16.80
C ASP A 161 -1.11 -9.10 -16.04
N VAL A 162 -1.06 -9.25 -14.71
CA VAL A 162 -0.20 -8.42 -13.85
C VAL A 162 1.26 -8.59 -14.24
N VAL A 163 1.70 -9.82 -14.51
CA VAL A 163 3.07 -10.10 -14.98
C VAL A 163 3.32 -9.44 -16.33
N ALA A 164 2.39 -9.53 -17.28
CA ALA A 164 2.52 -8.86 -18.59
C ALA A 164 2.64 -7.33 -18.44
N TYR A 165 1.87 -6.74 -17.52
CA TYR A 165 1.97 -5.32 -17.18
C TYR A 165 3.33 -4.95 -16.59
N LEU A 166 3.85 -5.74 -15.65
CA LEU A 166 5.18 -5.54 -15.06
C LEU A 166 6.30 -5.68 -16.10
N GLN A 167 6.19 -6.63 -17.03
CA GLN A 167 7.20 -6.84 -18.06
C GLN A 167 7.17 -5.76 -19.15
N ALA A 168 6.02 -5.13 -19.35
CA ALA A 168 5.86 -4.00 -20.26
C ALA A 168 6.36 -2.66 -19.66
N SER A 169 6.67 -2.58 -18.36
CA SER A 169 7.19 -1.36 -17.73
C SER A 169 8.71 -1.22 -17.93
N ARG A 170 9.11 -0.98 -19.18
CA ARG A 170 10.52 -0.72 -19.55
C ARG A 170 10.83 0.77 -19.48
#